data_AF-A0A1P8FLN7-F1
#
_entry.id   AF-A0A1P8FLN7-F1
#
_cell.length_a   1.000
_cell.length_b   1.000
_cell.length_c   1.000
_cell.angle_alpha   90.00
_cell.angle_beta   90.00
_cell.angle_gamma   90.00
#
_symmetry.space_group_name_H-M   'P 1'
#
loop_
_entity.id
_entity.type
_entity.pdbx_description
1 polymer ?
#
loop_
_entity_poly.entity_id
_entity_poly.type
_entity_poly.pdbx_seq_one_letter_code
_entity_poly.pdbx_strand_id
1 'polypeptide(L)'
;MGCVGSALVTDRGRVFTGVNIALQCGIGFCAEHSAVAEMVRNGETRIVAIVATTADGTIIPPCGRCRELIYQIDKTNLEARVIVGNGMRTTLRDLLPRIWQEKFPWELYSQR
;
A
#
# COMPACT_ATOMS: atom_id res chain seq x y z
N MET A 1 -16.30 -13.37 2.73
CA MET A 1 -15.24 -12.74 3.55
C MET A 1 -13.95 -12.77 2.76
N GLY A 2 -13.10 -11.75 2.90
CA GLY A 2 -11.84 -11.65 2.18
C GLY A 2 -10.82 -12.72 2.60
N CYS A 3 -9.85 -13.03 1.73
CA CYS A 3 -8.81 -14.05 1.95
C CYS A 3 -7.39 -13.47 1.94
N VAL A 4 -7.24 -12.15 1.96
CA VAL A 4 -5.94 -11.47 1.91
C VAL A 4 -5.73 -10.69 3.21
N GLY A 5 -4.56 -10.89 3.81
CA GLY A 5 -4.02 -10.08 4.90
C GLY A 5 -2.86 -9.22 4.43
N SER A 6 -2.58 -8.14 5.15
CA SER A 6 -1.39 -7.32 4.94
C SER A 6 -0.83 -6.86 6.28
N ALA A 7 0.49 -6.72 6.33
CA ALA A 7 1.21 -6.11 7.43
C ALA A 7 2.23 -5.12 6.88
N LEU A 8 2.35 -3.98 7.55
CA LEU A 8 3.35 -2.96 7.25
C LEU A 8 4.07 -2.54 8.53
N VAL A 9 5.30 -2.06 8.37
CA VAL A 9 6.11 -1.49 9.46
C VAL A 9 6.51 -0.06 9.11
N THR A 10 6.41 0.85 10.06
CA THR A 10 6.75 2.27 9.90
C THR A 10 8.19 2.57 10.27
N ASP A 11 8.63 3.80 10.01
CA ASP A 11 9.94 4.31 10.42
C ASP A 11 10.08 4.44 11.95
N ARG A 12 8.96 4.44 12.68
CA ARG A 12 8.90 4.37 14.15
C ARG A 12 8.92 2.94 14.69
N GLY A 13 9.05 1.93 13.81
CA GLY A 13 9.11 0.52 14.18
C GLY A 13 7.77 -0.09 14.60
N ARG A 14 6.65 0.61 14.37
CA ARG A 14 5.31 0.10 14.68
C ARG A 14 4.77 -0.72 13.53
N VAL A 15 4.08 -1.81 13.86
CA VAL A 15 3.46 -2.72 12.89
C VAL A 15 1.95 -2.47 12.87
N PHE A 16 1.41 -2.33 11.66
CA PHE A 16 -0.02 -2.19 11.41
C PHE A 16 -0.49 -3.30 10.48
N THR A 17 -1.72 -3.76 10.67
CA THR A 17 -2.24 -4.93 9.95
C THR A 17 -3.62 -4.65 9.35
N GLY A 18 -3.96 -5.40 8.33
CA GLY A 18 -5.21 -5.21 7.61
C GLY A 18 -5.69 -6.49 6.95
N VAL A 19 -7.00 -6.56 6.75
CA VAL A 19 -7.65 -7.60 5.94
C VAL A 19 -8.42 -6.95 4.80
N ASN A 20 -8.62 -7.69 3.71
CA ASN A 20 -9.41 -7.17 2.60
C ASN A 20 -10.92 -7.28 2.85
N ILE A 21 -11.68 -6.32 2.33
CA ILE A 21 -13.14 -6.40 2.27
C ILE A 21 -13.52 -6.63 0.80
N ALA A 22 -13.87 -7.87 0.48
CA ALA A 22 -14.32 -8.27 -0.85
C ALA A 22 -15.83 -8.01 -1.00
N LEU A 23 -16.18 -7.13 -1.94
CA LEU A 23 -17.56 -6.78 -2.30
C LEU A 23 -17.74 -6.90 -3.82
N GLN A 24 -18.98 -7.09 -4.26
CA GLN A 24 -19.31 -7.14 -5.70
C GLN A 24 -19.38 -5.74 -6.34
N CYS A 25 -19.30 -4.68 -5.55
CA CYS A 25 -19.27 -3.30 -6.00
C CYS A 25 -17.87 -2.67 -5.80
N GLY A 26 -17.65 -1.49 -6.37
CA GLY A 26 -16.37 -0.77 -6.32
C GLY A 26 -15.93 -0.28 -4.94
N ILE A 27 -16.75 -0.47 -3.91
CA ILE A 27 -16.47 -0.04 -2.52
C ILE A 27 -15.47 -1.00 -1.83
N GLY A 28 -15.32 -2.23 -2.33
CA GLY A 28 -14.37 -3.19 -1.77
C GLY A 28 -12.92 -2.70 -1.86
N PHE A 29 -12.11 -3.08 -0.87
CA PHE A 29 -10.70 -2.67 -0.76
C PHE A 29 -9.78 -3.79 -0.32
N CYS A 30 -8.52 -3.67 -0.73
CA CYS A 30 -7.46 -4.63 -0.47
C CYS A 30 -6.96 -4.51 0.98
N ALA A 31 -6.24 -5.53 1.46
CA ALA A 31 -5.77 -5.57 2.84
C ALA A 31 -4.81 -4.44 3.19
N GLU A 32 -4.01 -4.00 2.21
CA GLU A 32 -3.07 -2.89 2.33
C GLU A 32 -3.81 -1.58 2.61
N HIS A 33 -5.02 -1.37 2.06
CA HIS A 33 -5.82 -0.17 2.37
C HIS A 33 -6.19 -0.14 3.85
N SER A 34 -6.61 -1.28 4.40
CA SER A 34 -6.96 -1.42 5.81
C SER A 34 -5.76 -1.16 6.71
N ALA A 35 -4.59 -1.74 6.39
CA ALA A 35 -3.36 -1.54 7.15
C ALA A 35 -2.88 -0.07 7.10
N VAL A 36 -2.96 0.56 5.94
CA VAL A 36 -2.65 1.99 5.77
C VAL A 36 -3.64 2.87 6.54
N ALA A 37 -4.94 2.57 6.50
CA ALA A 37 -5.94 3.31 7.26
C ALA A 37 -5.68 3.20 8.78
N GLU A 38 -5.27 2.02 9.26
CA GLU A 38 -4.86 1.85 10.66
C GLU A 38 -3.62 2.68 11.00
N MET A 39 -2.59 2.65 10.15
CA MET A 39 -1.38 3.45 10.31
C MET A 39 -1.71 4.95 10.40
N VAL A 40 -2.54 5.46 9.49
CA VAL A 40 -2.97 6.87 9.45
C VAL A 40 -3.82 7.24 10.67
N ARG A 41 -4.71 6.35 11.14
CA ARG A 41 -5.45 6.53 12.40
C ARG A 41 -4.51 6.79 13.58
N ASN A 42 -3.30 6.26 13.53
CA ASN A 42 -2.27 6.40 14.55
C ASN A 42 -1.29 7.56 14.29
N GLY A 43 -1.55 8.42 13.30
CA GLY A 43 -0.74 9.59 13.00
C GLY A 43 0.61 9.28 12.33
N GLU A 44 0.71 8.16 11.64
CA GLU A 44 1.91 7.76 10.89
C GLU A 44 1.59 7.62 9.39
N THR A 45 2.55 7.98 8.54
CA THR A 45 2.38 7.98 7.08
C THR A 45 3.51 7.26 6.35
N ARG A 46 4.68 7.14 6.99
CA ARG A 46 5.89 6.60 6.39
C ARG A 46 6.03 5.10 6.64
N ILE A 47 6.09 4.35 5.55
CA ILE A 47 6.23 2.89 5.52
C ILE A 47 7.67 2.52 5.18
N VAL A 48 8.27 1.65 5.98
CA VAL A 48 9.60 1.08 5.74
C VAL A 48 9.49 -0.23 4.95
N ALA A 49 8.52 -1.08 5.29
CA ALA A 49 8.24 -2.30 4.54
C ALA A 49 6.78 -2.71 4.62
N ILE A 50 6.30 -3.43 3.59
CA ILE A 50 4.94 -3.96 3.51
C ILE A 50 4.92 -5.33 2.81
N VAL A 51 4.00 -6.19 3.24
CA VAL A 51 3.70 -7.48 2.62
C VAL A 51 2.19 -7.73 2.59
N ALA A 52 1.73 -8.44 1.57
CA ALA A 52 0.37 -8.98 1.50
C ALA A 52 0.43 -10.49 1.26
N THR A 53 -0.45 -11.22 1.94
CA THR A 53 -0.52 -12.69 1.87
C THR A 53 -1.96 -13.15 1.71
N THR A 54 -2.16 -14.23 0.98
CA THR A 54 -3.43 -14.96 0.96
C THR A 54 -3.57 -15.84 2.21
N ALA A 55 -4.76 -16.42 2.43
CA ALA A 55 -5.08 -17.26 3.58
C ALA A 55 -4.23 -18.56 3.65
N ASP A 56 -3.75 -19.05 2.51
CA ASP A 56 -2.82 -20.17 2.38
C ASP A 56 -1.34 -19.78 2.57
N GLY A 57 -1.06 -18.51 2.87
CA GLY A 57 0.29 -18.01 3.12
C GLY A 57 1.07 -17.61 1.87
N THR A 58 0.45 -17.67 0.68
CA THR A 58 1.08 -17.21 -0.56
C THR A 58 1.26 -15.70 -0.53
N ILE A 59 2.50 -15.23 -0.73
CA ILE A 59 2.82 -13.81 -0.83
C ILE A 59 2.42 -13.30 -2.21
N ILE A 60 1.65 -12.20 -2.24
CA ILE A 60 1.18 -11.57 -3.48
C ILE A 60 1.67 -10.12 -3.57
N PRO A 61 1.98 -9.62 -4.79
CA PRO A 61 2.34 -8.22 -4.96
C PRO A 61 1.13 -7.30 -4.74
N PRO A 62 1.33 -6.07 -4.24
CA PRO A 62 0.25 -5.13 -4.08
C PRO A 62 -0.35 -4.74 -5.43
N CYS A 63 -1.66 -4.53 -5.47
CA CYS A 63 -2.35 -4.11 -6.69
C CYS A 63 -2.04 -2.64 -7.03
N GLY A 64 -2.34 -2.22 -8.26
CA GLY A 64 -2.06 -0.84 -8.71
C GLY A 64 -2.65 0.25 -7.82
N ARG A 65 -3.90 0.06 -7.36
CA ARG A 65 -4.56 1.00 -6.44
C ARG A 65 -3.84 1.10 -5.09
N CYS A 66 -3.32 -0.01 -4.56
CA CYS A 66 -2.54 0.01 -3.31
C CYS A 66 -1.20 0.71 -3.50
N ARG A 67 -0.52 0.49 -4.63
CA ARG A 67 0.75 1.16 -4.93
C ARG A 67 0.56 2.68 -4.97
N GLU A 68 -0.48 3.13 -5.65
CA GLU A 68 -0.84 4.54 -5.74
C GLU A 68 -1.20 5.11 -4.37
N LEU A 69 -2.04 4.41 -3.59
CA LEU A 69 -2.39 4.81 -2.23
C LEU A 69 -1.15 5.03 -1.36
N ILE A 70 -0.25 4.04 -1.32
CA ILE A 70 0.94 4.09 -0.48
C ILE A 70 1.81 5.30 -0.84
N TYR A 71 1.98 5.56 -2.14
CA TYR A 71 2.72 6.72 -2.63
C TYR A 71 2.03 8.05 -2.30
N GLN A 72 0.70 8.13 -2.45
CA GLN A 72 -0.05 9.37 -2.23
C GLN A 72 -0.20 9.73 -0.74
N ILE A 73 -0.18 8.75 0.16
CA ILE A 73 -0.16 8.99 1.61
C ILE A 73 1.15 9.65 2.03
N ASP A 74 2.27 9.22 1.47
CA ASP A 74 3.57 9.83 1.71
C ASP A 74 4.50 9.54 0.54
N LYS A 75 4.96 10.61 -0.15
CA LYS A 75 5.82 10.48 -1.33
C LYS A 75 7.15 9.77 -1.00
N THR A 76 7.59 9.80 0.25
CA THR A 76 8.81 9.10 0.70
C THR A 76 8.65 7.58 0.70
N ASN A 77 7.42 7.06 0.65
CA ASN A 77 7.14 5.62 0.57
C ASN A 77 7.58 4.99 -0.75
N LEU A 78 8.05 5.75 -1.75
CA LEU A 78 8.70 5.19 -2.94
C LEU A 78 9.89 4.29 -2.59
N GLU A 79 10.56 4.57 -1.47
CA GLU A 79 11.68 3.78 -0.96
C GLU A 79 11.24 2.61 -0.05
N ALA A 80 9.94 2.44 0.18
CA ALA A 80 9.43 1.35 1.00
C ALA A 80 9.74 -0.01 0.35
N ARG A 81 10.19 -0.96 1.18
CA ARG A 81 10.46 -2.34 0.75
C ARG A 81 9.16 -3.11 0.61
N VAL A 82 8.85 -3.55 -0.59
CA VAL A 82 7.68 -4.38 -0.87
C VAL A 82 8.15 -5.83 -0.99
N ILE A 83 7.56 -6.70 -0.17
CA ILE A 83 7.78 -8.14 -0.26
C ILE A 83 6.73 -8.70 -1.23
N VAL A 84 7.21 -9.32 -2.30
CA VAL A 84 6.40 -9.90 -3.37
C VAL A 84 6.63 -11.40 -3.47
N GLY A 85 6.01 -12.05 -4.46
CA GLY A 85 6.03 -13.51 -4.64
C GLY A 85 7.42 -14.15 -4.46
N ASN A 86 7.44 -15.36 -3.92
CA ASN A 86 8.66 -16.09 -3.52
C ASN A 86 9.54 -15.36 -2.49
N GLY A 87 8.98 -14.39 -1.75
CA GLY A 87 9.72 -13.63 -0.74
C GLY A 87 10.71 -12.63 -1.33
N MET A 88 10.66 -12.38 -2.65
CA MET A 88 11.49 -11.39 -3.31
C MET A 88 11.17 -10.00 -2.75
N ARG A 89 12.20 -9.17 -2.64
CA ARG A 89 12.10 -7.81 -2.11
C ARG A 89 12.39 -6.82 -3.22
N THR A 90 11.52 -5.85 -3.40
CA THR A 90 11.65 -4.75 -4.35
C THR A 90 11.26 -3.44 -3.68
N THR A 91 11.36 -2.32 -4.38
CA THR A 91 10.89 -1.02 -3.87
C THR A 91 9.51 -0.70 -4.44
N LEU A 92 8.78 0.20 -3.78
CA LEU A 92 7.55 0.73 -4.37
C LEU A 92 7.86 1.47 -5.68
N ARG A 93 8.99 2.17 -5.76
CA ARG A 93 9.47 2.85 -6.97
C ARG A 93 9.55 1.91 -8.18
N ASP A 94 10.09 0.72 -8.00
CA ASP A 94 10.18 -0.27 -9.09
C ASP A 94 8.80 -0.80 -9.52
N LEU A 95 7.86 -0.84 -8.58
CA LEU A 95 6.48 -1.30 -8.82
C LEU A 95 5.55 -0.21 -9.35
N LEU A 96 5.93 1.06 -9.26
CA LEU A 96 5.17 2.22 -9.73
C LEU A 96 6.05 3.11 -10.63
N PRO A 97 6.52 2.61 -11.79
CA PRO A 97 7.35 3.40 -12.69
C PRO A 97 6.53 4.50 -13.38
N ARG A 98 7.19 5.60 -13.76
CA ARG A 98 6.60 6.69 -14.56
C ARG A 98 5.33 7.25 -13.93
N ILE A 99 5.44 7.68 -12.68
CA ILE A 99 4.35 8.18 -11.85
C ILE A 99 3.66 9.34 -12.58
N TRP A 100 2.35 9.23 -12.80
CA TRP A 100 1.60 10.21 -13.58
C TRP A 100 1.61 11.61 -12.95
N GLN A 101 1.67 11.70 -11.61
CA GLN A 101 1.74 12.96 -10.87
C GLN A 101 3.02 13.76 -11.15
N GLU A 102 4.10 13.13 -11.62
CA GLU A 102 5.31 13.85 -12.05
C GLU A 102 5.03 14.74 -13.28
N LYS A 103 4.09 14.32 -14.12
CA LYS A 103 3.66 15.06 -15.32
C LYS A 103 2.41 15.91 -15.09
N PHE A 104 1.55 15.49 -14.16
CA PHE A 104 0.29 16.15 -13.85
C PHE A 104 0.16 16.36 -12.33
N PRO A 105 0.83 17.38 -11.77
CA PRO A 105 0.76 17.69 -10.34
C PRO A 105 -0.69 17.92 -9.90
N TRP A 106 -1.12 17.21 -8.86
CA TRP A 106 -2.49 17.30 -8.34
C TRP A 106 -2.83 18.71 -7.85
N GLU A 107 -1.84 19.45 -7.37
CA GLU A 107 -1.95 20.84 -6.90
C GLU A 107 -2.46 21.79 -8.00
N LEU A 108 -2.25 21.44 -9.29
CA LEU A 108 -2.79 22.20 -10.42
C LEU A 108 -4.26 21.87 -10.72
N TYR A 109 -4.77 20.72 -10.24
CA TYR A 109 -6.14 20.25 -10.49
C TYR A 109 -7.08 20.47 -9.29
N SER A 110 -6.55 20.53 -8.06
CA SER A 110 -7.34 20.74 -6.83
C SER A 110 -7.68 22.21 -6.52
N GLN A 111 -7.25 23.15 -7.37
CA GLN A 111 -7.66 24.57 -7.31
C GLN A 111 -8.97 24.84 -8.08
N ARG A 112 -9.75 23.80 -8.39
CA ARG A 112 -11.14 23.91 -8.83
C ARG A 112 -12.08 23.47 -7.71
#